data_AF-A0A8H8CKE1-F1
#
_entry.id   AF-A0A8H8CKE1-F1
#
_cell.length_a   1.000
_cell.length_b   1.000
_cell.length_c   1.000
_cell.angle_alpha   90.00
_cell.angle_beta   90.00
_cell.angle_gamma   90.00
#
_symmetry.space_group_name_H-M   'P 1'
#
loop_
_entity.id
_entity.type
_entity.pdbx_description
1 polymer ?
#
loop_
_entity_poly.entity_id
_entity_poly.type
_entity_poly.pdbx_seq_one_letter_code
_entity_poly.pdbx_strand_id
1 'polypeptide(L)'
;MTHVSEDPELVVGKVAKELKAARLRIEELEAQIKNADKTLKERVEAAEYASDVLRKNYDALSTENKLLRESLEELKDTKKPRIKVVGARLEENVAQQKRDNRNMVDKSISADDQSGAVMEHKLEQARAKYKTKKQQMKDLTQSCKELERQLNLSHAEKEEAVRAERAKAKPLPLPKREEAPKPPIPVNPTWNQLEAYMLNLPKVGNFIRPQNHHLQPICHRSTDLKSLLASDPHTLQLSKNFLYLSDLLFWCSDMQNALAIGPIYVFDKASQSWFKRSIFQNLYGTTFSLFYQRDSRVVYVGLYKAINLRQWATDGSTLHSESTELGENLRNKYASALAESMVIDNLNKRQSQVNSAPAMISTLKSFIHAGILKYEPLGLQNVGFDEDLYTVMVKNYRSRQQRAGRSVVLLPEPSRVDSGTPINMPHNKRKRLGD
;
A
#
# COMPACT_ATOMS: atom_id res chain seq x y z
N MET A 1 -27.77 11.89 73.30
CA MET A 1 -29.06 12.23 72.67
C MET A 1 -29.20 13.75 72.66
N THR A 2 -28.70 14.41 71.63
CA THR A 2 -28.88 15.85 71.43
C THR A 2 -30.13 16.06 70.60
N HIS A 3 -31.23 16.43 71.26
CA HIS A 3 -32.44 16.89 70.60
C HIS A 3 -32.14 18.23 69.94
N VAL A 4 -31.89 18.21 68.64
CA VAL A 4 -31.88 19.43 67.83
C VAL A 4 -33.34 19.74 67.52
N SER A 5 -33.89 20.67 68.29
CA SER A 5 -35.16 21.35 68.00
C SER A 5 -34.94 22.25 66.79
N GLU A 6 -35.10 21.70 65.58
CA GLU A 6 -35.11 22.50 64.36
C GLU A 6 -36.43 23.24 64.26
N ASP A 7 -36.37 24.54 64.52
CA ASP A 7 -37.46 25.49 64.36
C ASP A 7 -37.96 25.46 62.91
N PRO A 8 -39.21 25.02 62.64
CA PRO A 8 -39.71 24.75 61.30
C PRO A 8 -39.70 25.98 60.39
N GLU A 9 -39.80 27.19 60.94
CA GLU A 9 -39.72 28.43 60.16
C GLU A 9 -38.32 28.65 59.55
N LEU A 10 -37.27 28.21 60.24
CA LEU A 10 -35.89 28.36 59.80
C LEU A 10 -35.54 27.38 58.66
N VAL A 11 -36.18 26.20 58.67
CA VAL A 11 -36.08 25.21 57.59
C VAL A 11 -36.78 25.71 56.33
N VAL A 12 -37.98 26.27 56.46
CA VAL A 12 -38.74 26.84 55.32
C VAL A 12 -37.98 27.97 54.64
N GLY A 13 -37.32 28.85 55.42
CA GLY A 13 -36.51 29.94 54.88
C GLY A 13 -35.27 29.47 54.10
N LYS A 14 -34.61 28.39 54.54
CA LYS A 14 -33.47 27.80 53.82
C LYS A 14 -33.91 27.14 52.51
N VAL A 15 -35.01 26.37 52.55
CA VAL A 15 -35.58 25.72 51.36
C VAL A 15 -35.99 26.76 50.31
N ALA A 16 -36.60 27.88 50.71
CA ALA A 16 -36.97 28.94 49.78
C ALA A 16 -35.76 29.60 49.08
N LYS A 17 -34.64 29.79 49.80
CA LYS A 17 -33.40 30.33 49.23
C LYS A 17 -32.74 29.35 48.26
N GLU A 18 -32.69 28.07 48.62
CA GLU A 18 -32.16 27.02 47.75
C GLU A 18 -33.00 26.86 46.48
N LEU A 19 -34.32 26.93 46.60
CA LEU A 19 -35.22 26.84 45.46
C LEU A 19 -35.08 28.04 44.51
N LYS A 20 -34.83 29.24 45.05
CA LYS A 20 -34.52 30.43 44.24
C LYS A 20 -33.17 30.30 43.53
N ALA A 21 -32.15 29.78 44.22
CA ALA A 21 -30.83 29.55 43.63
C ALA A 21 -30.88 28.47 42.52
N ALA A 22 -31.65 27.40 42.73
CA ALA A 22 -31.84 26.35 41.73
C ALA A 22 -32.54 26.89 40.47
N ARG A 23 -33.56 27.74 40.62
CA ARG A 23 -34.24 28.39 39.47
C ARG A 23 -33.29 29.26 38.65
N LEU A 24 -32.49 30.11 39.30
CA LEU A 24 -31.47 30.92 38.62
C LEU A 24 -30.45 30.06 37.87
N ARG A 25 -30.04 28.93 38.46
CA ARG A 25 -29.09 28.03 37.81
C ARG A 25 -29.69 27.32 36.58
N ILE A 26 -30.98 26.98 36.62
CA ILE A 26 -31.69 26.42 35.47
C ILE A 26 -31.77 27.44 34.33
N GLU A 27 -32.14 28.70 34.62
CA GLU A 27 -32.17 29.77 33.60
C GLU A 27 -30.81 30.01 32.95
N GLU A 28 -29.71 29.97 33.73
CA GLU A 28 -28.35 30.10 33.20
C GLU A 28 -27.98 28.93 32.27
N LEU A 29 -28.33 27.70 32.65
CA LEU A 29 -28.06 26.51 31.84
C LEU A 29 -28.89 26.52 30.54
N GLU A 30 -30.13 26.96 30.58
CA GLU A 30 -30.98 27.12 29.39
C GLU A 30 -30.40 28.16 28.42
N ALA A 31 -29.88 29.28 28.93
CA ALA A 31 -29.20 30.29 28.12
C ALA A 31 -27.90 29.76 27.49
N GLN A 32 -27.13 28.94 28.23
CA GLN A 32 -25.92 28.29 27.70
C GLN A 32 -26.25 27.28 26.60
N ILE A 33 -27.28 26.46 26.77
CA ILE A 33 -27.75 25.50 25.75
C ILE A 33 -28.19 26.26 24.49
N LYS A 34 -28.97 27.33 24.63
CA LYS A 34 -29.44 28.13 23.49
C LYS A 34 -28.30 28.79 22.71
N ASN A 35 -27.27 29.27 23.40
CA ASN A 35 -26.06 29.80 22.76
C ASN A 35 -25.24 28.70 22.08
N ALA A 36 -25.11 27.53 22.71
CA ALA A 36 -24.42 26.38 22.12
C ALA A 36 -25.12 25.92 20.83
N ASP A 37 -26.45 25.83 20.82
CA ASP A 37 -27.25 25.49 19.64
C ASP A 37 -27.04 26.49 18.50
N LYS A 38 -26.98 27.79 18.82
CA LYS A 38 -26.68 28.83 17.82
C LYS A 38 -25.28 28.65 17.21
N THR A 39 -24.26 28.45 18.05
CA THR A 39 -22.88 28.22 17.58
C THR A 39 -22.77 26.92 16.77
N LEU A 40 -23.50 25.88 17.15
CA LEU A 40 -23.49 24.60 16.45
C LEU A 40 -24.16 24.72 15.08
N LYS A 41 -25.27 25.47 14.99
CA LYS A 41 -25.93 25.79 13.72
C LYS A 41 -25.02 26.57 12.78
N GLU A 42 -24.34 27.62 13.26
CA GLU A 42 -23.37 28.40 12.45
C GLU A 42 -22.21 27.52 11.95
N ARG A 43 -21.73 26.57 12.77
CA ARG A 43 -20.69 25.61 12.36
C ARG A 43 -21.17 24.61 11.31
N VAL A 44 -22.41 24.14 11.42
CA VAL A 44 -23.02 23.25 10.43
C VAL A 44 -23.18 23.98 9.09
N GLU A 45 -23.71 25.20 9.10
CA GLU A 45 -23.86 26.03 7.89
C GLU A 45 -22.49 26.31 7.22
N ALA A 46 -21.46 26.61 8.01
CA ALA A 46 -20.10 26.80 7.49
C ALA A 46 -19.50 25.50 6.90
N ALA A 47 -19.76 24.35 7.52
CA ALA A 47 -19.29 23.06 7.04
C ALA A 47 -20.01 22.62 5.75
N GLU A 48 -21.30 22.88 5.64
CA GLU A 48 -22.10 22.65 4.43
C GLU A 48 -21.58 23.53 3.28
N TYR A 49 -21.36 24.83 3.53
CA TYR A 49 -20.77 25.73 2.55
C TYR A 49 -19.39 25.26 2.07
N ALA A 50 -18.51 24.86 2.99
CA ALA A 50 -17.18 24.34 2.64
C ALA A 50 -17.27 23.05 1.81
N SER A 51 -18.21 22.16 2.12
CA SER A 51 -18.44 20.92 1.38
C SER A 51 -18.93 21.19 -0.03
N ASP A 52 -19.81 22.17 -0.23
CA ASP A 52 -20.29 22.59 -1.55
C ASP A 52 -19.18 23.19 -2.42
N VAL A 53 -18.29 24.00 -1.82
CA VAL A 53 -17.11 24.54 -2.53
C VAL A 53 -16.16 23.41 -2.96
N LEU A 54 -15.88 22.45 -2.08
CA LEU A 54 -15.04 21.30 -2.39
C LEU A 54 -15.64 20.43 -3.51
N ARG A 55 -16.96 20.22 -3.47
CA ARG A 55 -17.68 19.48 -4.52
C ARG A 55 -17.57 20.18 -5.88
N LYS A 56 -17.79 21.50 -5.94
CA LYS A 56 -17.61 22.29 -7.17
C LYS A 56 -16.18 22.21 -7.71
N ASN A 57 -15.18 22.30 -6.83
CA ASN A 57 -13.77 22.18 -7.23
C ASN A 57 -13.46 20.78 -7.77
N TYR A 58 -13.99 19.73 -7.14
CA TYR A 58 -13.84 18.36 -7.61
C TYR A 58 -14.46 18.16 -9.00
N ASP A 59 -15.67 18.69 -9.22
CA ASP A 59 -16.35 18.60 -10.51
C ASP A 59 -15.57 19.34 -11.61
N ALA A 60 -15.00 20.52 -11.31
CA ALA A 60 -14.14 21.26 -12.24
C ALA A 60 -12.82 20.52 -12.57
N LEU A 61 -12.17 19.93 -11.57
CA LEU A 61 -10.97 19.10 -11.77
C LEU A 61 -11.27 17.83 -12.56
N SER A 62 -12.45 17.23 -12.35
CA SER A 62 -12.91 16.05 -13.06
C SER A 62 -13.14 16.34 -14.55
N THR A 63 -13.78 17.47 -14.87
CA THR A 63 -13.98 17.90 -16.26
C THR A 63 -12.66 18.26 -16.94
N GLU A 64 -11.74 18.95 -16.27
CA GLU A 64 -10.40 19.22 -16.81
C GLU A 64 -9.61 17.94 -17.10
N ASN A 65 -9.61 16.98 -16.15
CA ASN A 65 -8.96 15.69 -16.35
C ASN A 65 -9.56 14.91 -17.52
N LYS A 66 -10.89 15.01 -17.72
CA LYS A 66 -11.55 14.41 -18.87
C LYS A 66 -11.07 15.04 -20.18
N LEU A 67 -11.04 16.38 -20.26
CA LEU A 67 -10.56 17.11 -21.44
C LEU A 67 -9.09 16.80 -21.76
N LEU A 68 -8.23 16.70 -20.75
CA LEU A 68 -6.82 16.33 -20.94
C LEU A 68 -6.66 14.90 -21.48
N ARG A 69 -7.50 13.95 -21.02
CA ARG A 69 -7.51 12.58 -21.55
C ARG A 69 -7.97 12.53 -23.00
N GLU A 70 -9.01 13.28 -23.35
CA GLU A 70 -9.49 13.41 -24.73
C GLU A 70 -8.42 14.02 -25.64
N SER A 71 -7.79 15.11 -25.22
CA SER A 71 -6.66 15.75 -25.94
C SER A 71 -5.46 14.81 -26.12
N LEU A 72 -5.13 14.00 -25.11
CA LEU A 72 -4.05 13.02 -25.21
C LEU A 72 -4.38 11.89 -26.20
N GLU A 73 -5.64 11.48 -26.30
CA GLU A 73 -6.06 10.44 -27.24
C GLU A 73 -6.08 10.98 -28.68
N GLU A 74 -6.57 12.21 -28.89
CA GLU A 74 -6.44 12.91 -30.19
C GLU A 74 -4.97 13.04 -30.63
N LEU A 75 -4.06 13.35 -29.70
CA LEU A 75 -2.62 13.43 -29.99
C LEU A 75 -1.99 12.06 -30.30
N LYS A 76 -2.53 10.95 -29.80
CA LYS A 76 -2.06 9.60 -30.15
C LYS A 76 -2.56 9.19 -31.52
N ASP A 77 -3.82 9.47 -31.84
CA ASP A 77 -4.41 9.07 -33.12
C ASP A 77 -3.90 9.93 -34.27
N THR A 78 -3.56 11.20 -34.04
CA THR A 78 -2.82 12.01 -35.03
C THR A 78 -1.37 11.54 -35.25
N LYS A 79 -0.76 10.83 -34.29
CA LYS A 79 0.62 10.28 -34.41
C LYS A 79 0.68 8.86 -34.98
N LYS A 80 -0.37 8.04 -34.84
CA LYS A 80 -0.41 6.66 -35.36
C LYS A 80 -0.23 6.50 -36.89
N PRO A 81 -0.80 7.35 -37.77
CA PRO A 81 -0.63 7.16 -39.22
C PRO A 81 0.75 7.59 -39.72
N ARG A 82 1.50 8.40 -38.97
CA ARG A 82 2.87 8.80 -39.38
C ARG A 82 3.92 7.74 -39.06
N ILE A 83 3.81 6.96 -37.99
CA ILE A 83 4.92 6.07 -37.58
C ILE A 83 5.04 4.82 -38.46
N LYS A 84 3.95 4.29 -39.03
CA LYS A 84 4.01 3.11 -39.91
C LYS A 84 4.39 3.43 -41.36
N VAL A 85 4.06 4.62 -41.88
CA VAL A 85 4.50 5.03 -43.23
C VAL A 85 5.93 5.61 -43.19
N VAL A 86 6.35 6.18 -42.07
CA VAL A 86 7.69 6.74 -41.91
C VAL A 86 8.73 5.65 -41.66
N GLY A 87 8.43 4.51 -41.01
CA GLY A 87 9.42 3.43 -40.82
C GLY A 87 9.93 2.81 -42.14
N ALA A 88 9.02 2.50 -43.07
CA ALA A 88 9.40 1.94 -44.38
C ALA A 88 9.94 3.01 -45.34
N ARG A 89 9.42 4.26 -45.29
CA ARG A 89 9.98 5.36 -46.09
C ARG A 89 11.27 5.95 -45.52
N LEU A 90 11.61 5.81 -44.23
CA LEU A 90 12.88 6.34 -43.69
C LEU A 90 14.07 5.51 -44.16
N GLU A 91 13.93 4.18 -44.29
CA GLU A 91 15.04 3.36 -44.78
C GLU A 91 15.30 3.60 -46.28
N GLU A 92 14.25 3.78 -47.07
CA GLU A 92 14.35 4.14 -48.49
C GLU A 92 14.81 5.60 -48.69
N ASN A 93 14.29 6.54 -47.89
CA ASN A 93 14.73 7.95 -47.93
C ASN A 93 16.14 8.15 -47.36
N VAL A 94 16.62 7.38 -46.38
CA VAL A 94 18.01 7.52 -45.90
C VAL A 94 19.00 7.01 -46.94
N ALA A 95 18.63 5.98 -47.72
CA ALA A 95 19.43 5.51 -48.86
C ALA A 95 19.43 6.52 -50.03
N GLN A 96 18.28 7.12 -50.32
CA GLN A 96 18.16 8.13 -51.38
C GLN A 96 18.79 9.48 -50.97
N GLN A 97 18.61 9.92 -49.72
CA GLN A 97 19.20 11.15 -49.16
C GLN A 97 20.73 11.06 -49.03
N LYS A 98 21.32 9.87 -48.88
CA LYS A 98 22.77 9.69 -49.00
C LYS A 98 23.28 9.84 -50.44
N ARG A 99 22.45 9.56 -51.46
CA ARG A 99 22.77 9.82 -52.87
C ARG A 99 22.54 11.28 -53.24
N ASP A 100 21.46 11.87 -52.77
CA ASP A 100 21.10 13.26 -53.06
C ASP A 100 21.98 14.27 -52.30
N ASN A 101 22.38 14.00 -51.05
CA ASN A 101 23.35 14.84 -50.33
C ASN A 101 24.74 14.83 -50.99
N ARG A 102 25.11 13.76 -51.70
CA ARG A 102 26.35 13.71 -52.47
C ARG A 102 26.25 14.56 -53.75
N ASN A 103 25.04 14.71 -54.31
CA ASN A 103 24.77 15.54 -55.48
C ASN A 103 24.44 17.01 -55.15
N MET A 104 23.97 17.31 -53.94
CA MET A 104 23.67 18.68 -53.49
C MET A 104 24.89 19.44 -52.97
N VAL A 105 25.91 18.74 -52.44
CA VAL A 105 27.18 19.37 -52.07
C VAL A 105 27.90 19.94 -53.31
N ASP A 106 27.66 19.38 -54.50
CA ASP A 106 28.15 19.90 -55.78
C ASP A 106 27.24 20.97 -56.43
N LYS A 107 26.07 21.30 -55.83
CA LYS A 107 25.09 22.23 -56.43
C LYS A 107 24.57 23.36 -55.53
N SER A 108 25.04 23.50 -54.29
CA SER A 108 24.64 24.59 -53.39
C SER A 108 25.71 25.66 -53.18
N ILE A 109 26.48 25.97 -54.24
CA ILE A 109 27.02 27.32 -54.44
C ILE A 109 26.02 28.03 -55.35
N SER A 110 24.97 28.61 -54.76
CA SER A 110 24.12 29.68 -55.30
C SER A 110 22.71 29.57 -54.70
N ALA A 111 22.21 30.70 -54.19
CA ALA A 111 20.90 30.95 -53.57
C ALA A 111 20.74 30.53 -52.09
N ASP A 112 20.90 31.48 -51.16
CA ASP A 112 19.75 32.22 -50.61
C ASP A 112 20.11 33.01 -49.34
N ASP A 113 20.41 34.30 -49.50
CA ASP A 113 20.57 35.26 -48.38
C ASP A 113 19.25 35.53 -47.63
N GLN A 114 18.10 35.03 -48.09
CA GLN A 114 16.80 35.22 -47.42
C GLN A 114 16.39 34.08 -46.47
N SER A 115 17.04 32.91 -46.54
CA SER A 115 16.73 31.75 -45.68
C SER A 115 17.30 31.91 -44.26
N GLY A 116 18.44 32.60 -44.13
CA GLY A 116 19.12 32.82 -42.85
C GLY A 116 18.28 33.61 -41.84
N ALA A 117 17.68 34.73 -42.26
CA ALA A 117 16.91 35.61 -41.39
C ALA A 117 15.65 34.93 -40.80
N VAL A 118 14.97 34.08 -41.59
CA VAL A 118 13.78 33.35 -41.14
C VAL A 118 14.14 32.28 -40.11
N MET A 119 15.27 31.59 -40.31
CA MET A 119 15.77 30.58 -39.37
C MET A 119 16.24 31.22 -38.06
N GLU A 120 16.94 32.35 -38.14
CA GLU A 120 17.42 33.09 -36.97
C GLU A 120 16.26 33.58 -36.10
N HIS A 121 15.21 34.17 -36.71
CA HIS A 121 14.01 34.59 -35.99
C HIS A 121 13.26 33.41 -35.32
N LYS A 122 13.17 32.25 -35.98
CA LYS A 122 12.57 31.04 -35.37
C LYS A 122 13.40 30.53 -34.19
N LEU A 123 14.72 30.61 -34.28
CA LEU A 123 15.64 30.19 -33.23
C LEU A 123 15.55 31.13 -32.01
N GLU A 124 15.44 32.43 -32.25
CA GLU A 124 15.15 33.45 -31.23
C GLU A 124 13.83 33.17 -30.51
N GLN A 125 12.74 32.91 -31.25
CA GLN A 125 11.45 32.55 -30.66
C GLN A 125 11.52 31.26 -29.83
N ALA A 126 12.26 30.25 -30.29
CA ALA A 126 12.46 29.00 -29.55
C ALA A 126 13.24 29.23 -28.24
N ARG A 127 14.30 30.06 -28.28
CA ARG A 127 15.07 30.46 -27.09
C ARG A 127 14.21 31.21 -26.08
N ALA A 128 13.37 32.14 -26.54
CA ALA A 128 12.43 32.86 -25.69
C ALA A 128 11.41 31.92 -25.02
N LYS A 129 10.79 31.00 -25.78
CA LYS A 129 9.87 29.98 -25.25
C LYS A 129 10.54 29.04 -24.25
N TYR A 130 11.78 28.64 -24.51
CA TYR A 130 12.54 27.81 -23.58
C TYR A 130 12.83 28.55 -22.27
N LYS A 131 13.21 29.83 -22.36
CA LYS A 131 13.47 30.68 -21.19
C LYS A 131 12.22 30.86 -20.32
N THR A 132 11.06 31.13 -20.92
CA THR A 132 9.79 31.26 -20.17
C THR A 132 9.37 29.93 -19.52
N LYS A 133 9.45 28.81 -20.25
CA LYS A 133 9.13 27.49 -19.70
C LYS A 133 10.08 27.08 -18.56
N LYS A 134 11.38 27.40 -18.69
CA LYS A 134 12.37 27.17 -17.63
C LYS A 134 12.05 28.00 -16.39
N GLN A 135 11.56 29.24 -16.55
CA GLN A 135 11.12 30.06 -15.43
C GLN A 135 9.85 29.50 -14.78
N GLN A 136 8.82 29.16 -15.55
CA GLN A 136 7.61 28.50 -15.05
C GLN A 136 7.92 27.23 -14.25
N MET A 137 8.88 26.42 -14.71
CA MET A 137 9.29 25.21 -14.00
C MET A 137 9.97 25.51 -12.66
N LYS A 138 10.75 26.59 -12.57
CA LYS A 138 11.34 27.06 -11.30
C LYS A 138 10.25 27.54 -10.35
N ASP A 139 9.31 28.35 -10.84
CA ASP A 139 8.21 28.89 -10.04
C ASP A 139 7.31 27.76 -9.52
N LEU A 140 6.98 26.78 -10.37
CA LEU A 140 6.20 25.60 -9.97
C LEU A 140 6.95 24.75 -8.92
N THR A 141 8.26 24.54 -9.11
CA THR A 141 9.09 23.80 -8.15
C THR A 141 9.13 24.53 -6.80
N GLN A 142 9.21 25.85 -6.79
CA GLN A 142 9.18 26.66 -5.58
C GLN A 142 7.80 26.60 -4.89
N SER A 143 6.71 26.64 -5.67
CA SER A 143 5.35 26.47 -5.17
C SER A 143 5.12 25.10 -4.53
N CYS A 144 5.60 24.01 -5.16
CA CYS A 144 5.52 22.67 -4.59
C CYS A 144 6.28 22.56 -3.25
N LYS A 145 7.48 23.17 -3.16
CA LYS A 145 8.25 23.20 -1.90
C LYS A 145 7.52 23.96 -0.79
N GLU A 146 6.86 25.07 -1.10
CA GLU A 146 6.10 25.82 -0.09
C GLU A 146 4.85 25.06 0.36
N LEU A 147 4.12 24.40 -0.56
CA LEU A 147 3.00 23.54 -0.20
C LEU A 147 3.42 22.35 0.67
N GLU A 148 4.56 21.73 0.38
CA GLU A 148 5.13 20.67 1.20
C GLU A 148 5.50 21.19 2.61
N ARG A 149 6.05 22.40 2.70
CA ARG A 149 6.34 23.07 3.99
C ARG A 149 5.06 23.32 4.78
N GLN A 150 4.00 23.84 4.15
CA GLN A 150 2.71 24.09 4.80
C GLN A 150 2.03 22.79 5.27
N LEU A 151 2.11 21.73 4.47
CA LEU A 151 1.56 20.42 4.83
C LEU A 151 2.28 19.83 6.04
N ASN A 152 3.61 19.94 6.09
CA ASN A 152 4.41 19.48 7.24
C ASN A 152 4.10 20.28 8.52
N LEU A 153 3.90 21.60 8.42
CA LEU A 153 3.49 22.43 9.55
C LEU A 153 2.11 22.00 10.08
N SER A 154 1.12 21.82 9.19
CA SER A 154 -0.22 21.37 9.60
C SER A 154 -0.22 19.97 10.23
N HIS A 155 0.65 19.07 9.76
CA HIS A 155 0.83 17.76 10.38
C HIS A 155 1.42 17.86 11.78
N ALA A 156 2.42 18.72 11.99
CA ALA A 156 3.01 18.96 13.31
C ALA A 156 1.98 19.54 14.30
N GLU A 157 1.18 20.53 13.87
CA GLU A 157 0.10 21.11 14.69
C GLU A 157 -0.95 20.07 15.10
N LYS A 158 -1.36 19.20 14.17
CA LYS A 158 -2.30 18.11 14.47
C LYS A 158 -1.73 17.10 15.46
N GLU A 159 -0.46 16.73 15.32
CA GLU A 159 0.19 15.85 16.29
C GLU A 159 0.27 16.47 17.68
N GLU A 160 0.60 17.76 17.76
CA GLU A 160 0.67 18.48 19.02
C GLU A 160 -0.72 18.58 19.68
N ALA A 161 -1.77 18.87 18.91
CA ALA A 161 -3.15 18.87 19.39
C ALA A 161 -3.58 17.50 19.94
N VAL A 162 -3.24 16.40 19.24
CA VAL A 162 -3.52 15.04 19.71
C VAL A 162 -2.75 14.71 20.98
N ARG A 163 -1.48 15.14 21.10
CA ARG A 163 -0.71 14.98 22.34
C ARG A 163 -1.32 15.77 23.49
N ALA A 164 -1.77 17.01 23.24
CA ALA A 164 -2.42 17.85 24.23
C ALA A 164 -3.77 17.26 24.69
N GLU A 165 -4.57 16.70 23.79
CA GLU A 165 -5.79 15.98 24.16
C GLU A 165 -5.50 14.72 24.98
N ARG A 166 -4.49 13.93 24.59
CA ARG A 166 -4.07 12.77 25.38
C ARG A 166 -3.56 13.14 26.77
N ALA A 167 -2.90 14.29 26.92
CA ALA A 167 -2.45 14.78 28.21
C ALA A 167 -3.62 15.28 29.09
N LYS A 168 -4.67 15.84 28.48
CA LYS A 168 -5.88 16.30 29.18
C LYS A 168 -6.86 15.17 29.51
N ALA A 169 -6.83 14.08 28.75
CA ALA A 169 -7.58 12.87 29.05
C ALA A 169 -6.99 12.21 30.31
N LYS A 170 -7.49 12.63 31.48
CA LYS A 170 -7.23 11.98 32.75
C LYS A 170 -7.60 10.51 32.58
N PRO A 171 -6.64 9.55 32.66
CA PRO A 171 -6.95 8.16 32.43
C PRO A 171 -8.00 7.75 33.45
N LEU A 172 -9.22 7.47 32.98
CA LEU A 172 -10.21 6.77 33.78
C LEU A 172 -9.51 5.52 34.32
N PRO A 173 -9.52 5.29 35.64
CA PRO A 173 -8.96 4.06 36.19
C PRO A 173 -9.81 2.93 35.62
N LEU A 174 -9.33 2.33 34.54
CA LEU A 174 -9.84 1.06 34.07
C LEU A 174 -9.74 0.13 35.27
N PRO A 175 -10.84 -0.54 35.67
CA PRO A 175 -10.80 -1.49 36.76
C PRO A 175 -9.61 -2.41 36.48
N LYS A 176 -8.67 -2.49 37.43
CA LYS A 176 -7.51 -3.36 37.37
C LYS A 176 -8.05 -4.78 37.20
N ARG A 177 -8.22 -5.20 35.96
CA ARG A 177 -8.44 -6.59 35.62
C ARG A 177 -7.15 -7.23 36.06
N GLU A 178 -7.20 -7.98 37.17
CA GLU A 178 -6.08 -8.79 37.63
C GLU A 178 -5.67 -9.67 36.45
N GLU A 179 -4.66 -9.22 35.71
CA GLU A 179 -4.05 -10.02 34.67
C GLU A 179 -3.43 -11.19 35.43
N ALA A 180 -4.05 -12.36 35.32
CA ALA A 180 -3.47 -13.59 35.83
C ALA A 180 -1.99 -13.63 35.41
N PRO A 181 -1.07 -13.94 36.34
CA PRO A 181 0.36 -13.89 36.07
C PRO A 181 0.66 -14.74 34.85
N LYS A 182 1.09 -14.08 33.77
CA LYS A 182 1.46 -14.76 32.53
C LYS A 182 2.64 -15.69 32.85
N PRO A 183 2.59 -16.98 32.48
CA PRO A 183 3.67 -17.90 32.78
C PRO A 183 4.98 -17.36 32.19
N PRO A 184 6.09 -17.36 32.96
CA PRO A 184 7.38 -16.91 32.45
C PRO A 184 7.80 -17.81 31.30
N ILE A 185 8.12 -17.19 30.16
CA ILE A 185 8.63 -17.92 28.99
C ILE A 185 10.13 -18.10 29.15
N PRO A 186 10.68 -19.30 28.93
CA PRO A 186 12.11 -19.55 29.03
C PRO A 186 12.89 -18.70 28.01
N VAL A 187 14.15 -18.39 28.34
CA VAL A 187 15.09 -17.78 27.41
C VAL A 187 15.40 -18.78 26.29
N ASN A 188 15.31 -18.32 25.04
CA ASN A 188 15.35 -19.12 23.82
C ASN A 188 14.27 -20.20 23.75
N PRO A 189 12.98 -19.81 23.73
CA PRO A 189 11.89 -20.76 23.72
C PRO A 189 11.88 -21.59 22.44
N THR A 190 11.50 -22.85 22.59
CA THR A 190 11.19 -23.76 21.48
C THR A 190 9.95 -23.29 20.72
N TRP A 191 9.75 -23.81 19.50
CA TRP A 191 8.56 -23.54 18.71
C TRP A 191 7.26 -23.84 19.48
N ASN A 192 7.20 -25.03 20.10
CA ASN A 192 6.03 -25.49 20.85
C ASN A 192 5.72 -24.58 22.05
N GLN A 193 6.75 -24.03 22.71
CA GLN A 193 6.58 -23.08 23.81
C GLN A 193 6.03 -21.73 23.32
N LEU A 194 6.51 -21.24 22.17
CA LEU A 194 5.97 -20.03 21.54
C LEU A 194 4.51 -20.23 21.12
N GLU A 195 4.18 -21.36 20.51
CA GLU A 195 2.80 -21.68 20.13
C GLU A 195 1.89 -21.82 21.37
N ALA A 196 2.32 -22.54 22.41
CA ALA A 196 1.58 -22.67 23.65
C ALA A 196 1.33 -21.31 24.31
N TYR A 197 2.31 -20.40 24.27
CA TYR A 197 2.11 -19.02 24.71
C TYR A 197 1.04 -18.30 23.88
N MET A 198 1.11 -18.38 22.55
CA MET A 198 0.15 -17.75 21.66
C MET A 198 -1.28 -18.28 21.84
N LEU A 199 -1.45 -19.57 22.13
CA LEU A 199 -2.75 -20.20 22.41
C LEU A 199 -3.41 -19.72 23.72
N ASN A 200 -2.60 -19.26 24.67
CA ASN A 200 -3.06 -18.74 25.97
C ASN A 200 -3.40 -17.24 25.92
N LEU A 201 -3.17 -16.56 24.80
CA LEU A 201 -3.51 -15.15 24.67
C LEU A 201 -5.03 -14.93 24.68
N PRO A 202 -5.50 -13.76 25.14
CA PRO A 202 -6.90 -13.40 25.07
C PRO A 202 -7.42 -13.52 23.64
N LYS A 203 -8.49 -14.29 23.50
CA LYS A 203 -9.23 -14.49 22.25
C LYS A 203 -10.29 -13.41 22.13
N VAL A 204 -10.53 -12.96 20.91
CA VAL A 204 -11.60 -11.99 20.64
C VAL A 204 -12.93 -12.73 20.82
N GLY A 205 -13.57 -12.53 21.97
CA GLY A 205 -14.84 -13.19 22.32
C GLY A 205 -15.96 -12.75 21.37
N ASN A 206 -16.75 -13.72 20.90
CA ASN A 206 -17.98 -13.56 20.10
C ASN A 206 -17.87 -12.91 18.70
N PHE A 207 -16.73 -12.33 18.32
CA PHE A 207 -16.55 -11.88 16.94
C PHE A 207 -16.31 -13.10 16.05
N ILE A 208 -17.30 -13.39 15.20
CA ILE A 208 -17.27 -14.43 14.18
C ILE A 208 -16.31 -13.97 13.09
N ARG A 209 -14.99 -13.94 13.37
CA ARG A 209 -14.03 -13.98 12.27
C ARG A 209 -14.35 -15.26 11.50
N PRO A 210 -14.66 -15.19 10.20
CA PRO A 210 -14.86 -16.38 9.41
C PRO A 210 -13.65 -17.28 9.56
N GLN A 211 -13.87 -18.58 9.78
CA GLN A 211 -12.77 -19.54 9.86
C GLN A 211 -11.85 -19.36 8.63
N ASN A 212 -10.52 -19.52 8.80
CA ASN A 212 -9.56 -19.07 7.78
C ASN A 212 -9.79 -19.67 6.38
N HIS A 213 -10.42 -20.84 6.32
CA HIS A 213 -10.80 -21.49 5.05
C HIS A 213 -12.02 -20.84 4.38
N HIS A 214 -12.91 -20.18 5.14
CA HIS A 214 -14.06 -19.43 4.63
C HIS A 214 -13.74 -18.00 4.18
N LEU A 215 -12.57 -17.46 4.55
CA LEU A 215 -12.16 -16.14 4.09
C LEU A 215 -12.09 -16.10 2.56
N GLN A 216 -12.67 -15.06 1.97
CA GLN A 216 -12.72 -14.86 0.54
C GLN A 216 -11.54 -14.02 0.05
N PRO A 217 -11.08 -14.26 -1.19
CA PRO A 217 -10.01 -13.47 -1.78
C PRO A 217 -10.42 -12.03 -2.02
N ILE A 218 -9.46 -11.12 -1.85
CA ILE A 218 -9.62 -9.67 -2.11
C ILE A 218 -8.80 -9.20 -3.33
N CYS A 219 -7.75 -9.94 -3.69
CA CYS A 219 -6.96 -9.73 -4.91
C CYS A 219 -6.15 -10.98 -5.26
N HIS A 220 -5.49 -10.95 -6.43
CA HIS A 220 -4.52 -11.96 -6.83
C HIS A 220 -3.15 -11.66 -6.20
N ARG A 221 -2.33 -12.69 -6.01
CA ARG A 221 -0.94 -12.58 -5.51
C ARG A 221 -0.08 -11.60 -6.33
N SER A 222 -0.32 -11.51 -7.64
CA SER A 222 0.40 -10.62 -8.55
C SER A 222 -0.02 -9.14 -8.43
N THR A 223 -1.06 -8.83 -7.66
CA THR A 223 -1.54 -7.46 -7.47
C THR A 223 -0.67 -6.75 -6.44
N ASP A 224 -0.22 -5.53 -6.75
CA ASP A 224 0.39 -4.66 -5.73
C ASP A 224 -0.67 -4.25 -4.71
N LEU A 225 -0.68 -4.95 -3.58
CA LEU A 225 -1.66 -4.75 -2.51
C LEU A 225 -1.62 -3.31 -1.95
N LYS A 226 -0.44 -2.68 -1.88
CA LYS A 226 -0.35 -1.31 -1.34
C LYS A 226 -1.03 -0.32 -2.26
N SER A 227 -0.73 -0.39 -3.57
CA SER A 227 -1.38 0.44 -4.58
C SER A 227 -2.88 0.17 -4.66
N LEU A 228 -3.29 -1.10 -4.52
CA LEU A 228 -4.69 -1.49 -4.48
C LEU A 228 -5.43 -0.81 -3.32
N LEU A 229 -4.89 -0.90 -2.10
CA LEU A 229 -5.47 -0.30 -0.90
C LEU A 229 -5.48 1.23 -0.98
N ALA A 230 -4.46 1.83 -1.60
CA ALA A 230 -4.37 3.27 -1.78
C ALA A 230 -5.34 3.82 -2.84
N SER A 231 -5.74 2.99 -3.82
CA SER A 231 -6.65 3.40 -4.90
C SER A 231 -8.11 3.56 -4.47
N ASP A 232 -8.49 2.96 -3.35
CA ASP A 232 -9.86 3.01 -2.82
C ASP A 232 -9.90 3.90 -1.56
N PRO A 233 -10.71 4.98 -1.56
CA PRO A 233 -10.86 5.87 -0.41
C PRO A 233 -11.21 5.14 0.90
N HIS A 234 -11.98 4.06 0.84
CA HIS A 234 -12.37 3.28 2.02
C HIS A 234 -11.20 2.51 2.64
N THR A 235 -10.20 2.14 1.84
CA THR A 235 -9.03 1.36 2.30
C THR A 235 -7.74 2.17 2.35
N LEU A 236 -7.79 3.47 2.02
CA LEU A 236 -6.62 4.33 1.93
C LEU A 236 -5.79 4.35 3.23
N GLN A 237 -6.45 4.38 4.39
CA GLN A 237 -5.75 4.36 5.68
C GLN A 237 -4.96 3.05 5.89
N LEU A 238 -5.50 1.94 5.39
CA LEU A 238 -4.87 0.63 5.50
C LEU A 238 -3.59 0.54 4.69
N SER A 239 -3.50 1.24 3.54
CA SER A 239 -2.28 1.26 2.72
C SER A 239 -1.04 1.75 3.47
N LYS A 240 -1.24 2.45 4.60
CA LYS A 240 -0.19 2.95 5.49
C LYS A 240 0.07 2.03 6.70
N ASN A 241 -0.90 1.20 7.09
CA ASN A 241 -0.84 0.39 8.31
C ASN A 241 -1.38 -1.03 8.08
N PHE A 242 -0.64 -1.82 7.31
CA PHE A 242 -0.94 -3.22 7.09
C PHE A 242 0.33 -4.08 7.11
N LEU A 243 0.14 -5.37 7.39
CA LEU A 243 1.17 -6.38 7.25
C LEU A 243 0.72 -7.41 6.21
N TYR A 244 1.57 -7.66 5.23
CA TYR A 244 1.41 -8.74 4.26
C TYR A 244 2.65 -9.61 4.29
N LEU A 245 2.48 -10.88 4.68
CA LEU A 245 3.55 -11.87 4.74
C LEU A 245 3.15 -13.08 3.90
N SER A 246 3.84 -13.29 2.77
CA SER A 246 3.70 -14.49 1.95
C SER A 246 4.44 -15.64 2.63
N ASP A 247 3.76 -16.74 2.92
CA ASP A 247 4.37 -18.03 3.33
C ASP A 247 5.25 -18.01 4.59
N LEU A 248 5.33 -16.88 5.32
CA LEU A 248 6.07 -16.70 6.57
C LEU A 248 5.16 -16.61 7.80
N LEU A 249 3.91 -17.04 7.65
CA LEU A 249 2.89 -17.06 8.70
C LEU A 249 2.56 -18.51 9.06
N PHE A 250 2.57 -18.79 10.35
CA PHE A 250 2.13 -20.02 10.96
C PHE A 250 0.91 -19.75 11.83
N TRP A 251 -0.19 -20.42 11.54
CA TRP A 251 -1.40 -20.32 12.32
C TRP A 251 -1.32 -21.26 13.52
N CYS A 252 -1.62 -20.75 14.72
CA CYS A 252 -1.81 -21.60 15.89
C CYS A 252 -3.02 -22.52 15.65
N SER A 253 -3.12 -23.62 16.40
CA SER A 253 -4.23 -24.57 16.27
C SER A 253 -5.63 -23.97 16.43
N ASP A 254 -5.77 -22.86 17.18
CA ASP A 254 -7.03 -22.13 17.31
C ASP A 254 -7.40 -21.29 16.08
N MET A 255 -6.49 -21.18 15.12
CA MET A 255 -6.59 -20.38 13.89
C MET A 255 -6.83 -18.88 14.12
N GLN A 256 -6.83 -18.41 15.36
CA GLN A 256 -7.04 -17.01 15.74
C GLN A 256 -5.72 -16.27 15.82
N ASN A 257 -4.74 -16.86 16.49
CA ASN A 257 -3.42 -16.28 16.64
C ASN A 257 -2.44 -16.87 15.63
N ALA A 258 -1.36 -16.15 15.35
CA ALA A 258 -0.33 -16.61 14.44
C ALA A 258 1.06 -16.26 14.93
N LEU A 259 2.05 -17.03 14.47
CA LEU A 259 3.46 -16.71 14.54
C LEU A 259 3.91 -16.27 13.14
N ALA A 260 4.54 -15.11 13.05
CA ALA A 260 5.30 -14.71 11.88
C ALA A 260 6.78 -15.00 12.12
N ILE A 261 7.47 -15.45 11.07
CA ILE A 261 8.91 -15.67 11.09
C ILE A 261 9.60 -14.71 10.13
N GLY A 262 10.72 -14.15 10.56
CA GLY A 262 11.51 -13.21 9.79
C GLY A 262 13.00 -13.56 9.82
N PRO A 263 13.78 -13.09 8.84
CA PRO A 263 15.23 -13.25 8.87
C PRO A 263 15.86 -12.31 9.90
N ILE A 264 16.89 -12.80 10.61
CA ILE A 264 17.74 -11.96 11.46
C ILE A 264 18.85 -11.31 10.65
N TYR A 265 19.38 -12.08 9.70
CA TYR A 265 20.43 -11.67 8.79
C TYR A 265 19.84 -11.54 7.40
N VAL A 266 20.12 -10.42 6.75
CA VAL A 266 19.64 -10.12 5.42
C VAL A 266 20.82 -9.74 4.54
N PHE A 267 20.93 -10.41 3.40
CA PHE A 267 21.89 -10.13 2.36
C PHE A 267 21.34 -9.06 1.43
N ASP A 268 22.06 -7.95 1.30
CA ASP A 268 21.76 -6.93 0.31
C ASP A 268 22.59 -7.19 -0.94
N LYS A 269 21.92 -7.51 -2.06
CA LYS A 269 22.62 -7.75 -3.33
C LYS A 269 23.32 -6.51 -3.87
N ALA A 270 22.91 -5.30 -3.51
CA ALA A 270 23.57 -4.09 -4.02
C ALA A 270 24.93 -3.86 -3.37
N SER A 271 25.01 -4.01 -2.04
CA SER A 271 26.27 -3.90 -1.30
C SER A 271 27.06 -5.21 -1.22
N GLN A 272 26.47 -6.34 -1.64
CA GLN A 272 27.06 -7.68 -1.53
C GLN A 272 27.47 -8.02 -0.09
N SER A 273 26.68 -7.57 0.89
CA SER A 273 27.01 -7.71 2.30
C SER A 273 25.82 -8.15 3.16
N TRP A 274 26.12 -8.78 4.29
CA TRP A 274 25.15 -9.26 5.26
C TRP A 274 24.93 -8.24 6.37
N PHE A 275 23.67 -7.98 6.70
CA PHE A 275 23.29 -7.09 7.79
C PHE A 275 22.44 -7.83 8.81
N LYS A 276 22.72 -7.61 10.09
CA LYS A 276 21.80 -7.99 11.16
C LYS A 276 20.71 -6.93 11.25
N ARG A 277 19.49 -7.24 10.82
CA ARG A 277 18.36 -6.31 10.80
C ARG A 277 17.07 -7.05 11.11
N SER A 278 16.33 -6.55 12.09
CA SER A 278 14.97 -7.01 12.33
C SER A 278 14.00 -6.34 11.37
N ILE A 279 13.26 -7.14 10.63
CA ILE A 279 12.19 -6.66 9.75
C ILE A 279 10.91 -6.31 10.54
N PHE A 280 10.80 -6.75 11.80
CA PHE A 280 9.64 -6.54 12.64
C PHE A 280 9.80 -5.44 13.70
N GLN A 281 10.98 -4.81 13.78
CA GLN A 281 11.28 -3.80 14.81
C GLN A 281 10.22 -2.69 14.89
N ASN A 282 9.70 -2.23 13.75
CA ASN A 282 8.69 -1.17 13.69
C ASN A 282 7.26 -1.67 13.93
N LEU A 283 7.05 -2.98 14.03
CA LEU A 283 5.75 -3.60 14.24
C LEU A 283 5.48 -3.89 15.72
N TYR A 284 6.50 -4.04 16.55
CA TYR A 284 6.30 -4.44 17.94
C TYR A 284 5.34 -3.52 18.71
N GLY A 285 4.32 -4.13 19.30
CA GLY A 285 3.28 -3.42 20.06
C GLY A 285 2.24 -2.69 19.22
N THR A 286 2.43 -2.58 17.90
CA THR A 286 1.50 -1.90 17.01
C THR A 286 0.36 -2.84 16.58
N THR A 287 -0.78 -2.23 16.21
CA THR A 287 -1.93 -2.93 15.66
C THR A 287 -2.08 -2.57 14.18
N PHE A 288 -2.26 -3.56 13.32
CA PHE A 288 -2.37 -3.40 11.88
C PHE A 288 -3.34 -4.40 11.25
N SER A 289 -3.79 -4.09 10.04
CA SER A 289 -4.57 -5.03 9.22
C SER A 289 -3.64 -6.12 8.65
N LEU A 290 -3.98 -7.38 8.90
CA LEU A 290 -3.21 -8.53 8.43
C LEU A 290 -3.80 -9.08 7.13
N PHE A 291 -2.92 -9.27 6.15
CA PHE A 291 -3.22 -9.92 4.88
C PHE A 291 -2.36 -11.16 4.72
N TYR A 292 -2.94 -12.22 4.20
CA TYR A 292 -2.28 -13.52 4.03
C TYR A 292 -2.45 -14.03 2.61
N GLN A 293 -1.40 -14.68 2.09
CA GLN A 293 -1.46 -15.36 0.81
C GLN A 293 -2.00 -16.78 1.00
N ARG A 294 -3.11 -17.09 0.31
CA ARG A 294 -3.64 -18.44 0.18
C ARG A 294 -3.68 -18.80 -1.29
N ASP A 295 -2.86 -19.78 -1.67
CA ASP A 295 -2.62 -20.17 -3.07
C ASP A 295 -2.13 -18.97 -3.91
N SER A 296 -2.83 -18.66 -5.01
CA SER A 296 -2.54 -17.51 -5.88
C SER A 296 -3.33 -16.25 -5.51
N ARG A 297 -3.94 -16.22 -4.32
CA ARG A 297 -4.85 -15.16 -3.88
C ARG A 297 -4.44 -14.57 -2.54
N VAL A 298 -4.82 -13.33 -2.30
CA VAL A 298 -4.63 -12.64 -1.03
C VAL A 298 -5.97 -12.55 -0.33
N VAL A 299 -5.99 -12.82 0.98
CA VAL A 299 -7.17 -12.71 1.85
C VAL A 299 -6.89 -11.69 2.96
N TYR A 300 -7.93 -10.97 3.38
CA TYR A 300 -7.90 -10.15 4.59
C TYR A 300 -8.24 -11.01 5.80
N VAL A 301 -7.46 -10.85 6.86
CA VAL A 301 -7.44 -11.81 7.97
C VAL A 301 -7.95 -11.21 9.28
N GLY A 302 -7.96 -9.89 9.39
CA GLY A 302 -8.42 -9.16 10.57
C GLY A 302 -7.40 -8.12 11.05
N LEU A 303 -7.62 -7.63 12.26
CA LEU A 303 -6.76 -6.71 12.97
C LEU A 303 -5.90 -7.48 13.96
N TYR A 304 -4.58 -7.30 13.85
CA TYR A 304 -3.61 -8.01 14.66
C TYR A 304 -2.72 -7.06 15.42
N LYS A 305 -2.42 -7.39 16.67
CA LYS A 305 -1.42 -6.74 17.49
C LYS A 305 -0.14 -7.57 17.48
N ALA A 306 0.97 -6.93 17.17
CA ALA A 306 2.29 -7.55 17.17
C ALA A 306 2.86 -7.64 18.58
N ILE A 307 3.25 -8.85 18.97
CA ILE A 307 3.90 -9.17 20.25
C ILE A 307 5.39 -9.38 19.99
N ASN A 308 6.22 -8.66 20.73
CA ASN A 308 7.67 -8.80 20.67
C ASN A 308 8.10 -10.11 21.34
N LEU A 309 8.22 -11.18 20.56
CA LEU A 309 8.76 -12.46 21.02
C LEU A 309 10.30 -12.48 20.98
N ARG A 310 10.93 -11.54 20.25
CA ARG A 310 12.38 -11.42 20.12
C ARG A 310 13.07 -11.15 21.47
N GLN A 311 12.39 -10.51 22.42
CA GLN A 311 12.92 -10.32 23.77
C GLN A 311 13.26 -11.64 24.48
N TRP A 312 12.61 -12.75 24.10
CA TRP A 312 12.89 -14.08 24.62
C TRP A 312 13.83 -14.88 23.72
N ALA A 313 14.05 -14.45 22.48
CA ALA A 313 14.91 -15.08 21.49
C ALA A 313 15.85 -14.04 20.86
N THR A 314 16.72 -13.43 21.66
CA THR A 314 17.56 -12.29 21.24
C THR A 314 18.49 -12.63 20.08
N ASP A 315 18.98 -13.87 20.06
CA ASP A 315 19.83 -14.41 19.00
C ASP A 315 19.05 -15.18 17.94
N GLY A 316 17.73 -15.20 18.05
CA GLY A 316 16.83 -15.97 17.20
C GLY A 316 16.53 -17.37 17.69
N SER A 317 15.50 -17.94 17.08
CA SER A 317 15.08 -19.32 17.28
C SER A 317 15.51 -20.19 16.10
N THR A 318 15.71 -21.48 16.37
CA THR A 318 15.98 -22.49 15.34
C THR A 318 14.68 -23.14 14.90
N LEU A 319 14.56 -23.43 13.60
CA LEU A 319 13.42 -24.15 13.03
C LEU A 319 13.60 -25.66 13.28
N HIS A 320 13.68 -26.04 14.56
CA HIS A 320 13.73 -27.43 14.98
C HIS A 320 12.31 -27.88 15.32
N SER A 321 11.79 -28.74 14.44
CA SER A 321 10.61 -29.55 14.70
C SER A 321 11.07 -30.88 15.27
N GLU A 322 10.29 -31.43 16.19
CA GLU A 322 10.28 -32.85 16.50
C GLU A 322 10.13 -33.64 15.18
N SER A 323 10.76 -34.81 15.07
CA SER A 323 10.91 -35.63 13.86
C SER A 323 9.61 -36.27 13.37
N THR A 324 8.59 -35.45 13.15
CA THR A 324 7.29 -35.85 12.57
C THR A 324 7.26 -35.43 11.10
N GLU A 325 6.69 -36.26 10.24
CA GLU A 325 6.58 -35.98 8.79
C GLU A 325 5.86 -34.65 8.49
N LEU A 326 4.82 -34.31 9.29
CA LEU A 326 4.11 -33.04 9.17
C LEU A 326 5.03 -31.86 9.51
N GLY A 327 5.87 -32.02 10.54
CA GLY A 327 6.88 -31.06 10.93
C GLY A 327 7.94 -30.83 9.86
N GLU A 328 8.37 -31.88 9.15
CA GLU A 328 9.33 -31.77 8.04
C GLU A 328 8.78 -30.98 6.85
N ASN A 329 7.53 -31.23 6.47
CA ASN A 329 6.89 -30.50 5.36
C ASN A 329 6.73 -29.00 5.67
N LEU A 330 6.27 -28.67 6.88
CA LEU A 330 6.17 -27.28 7.33
C LEU A 330 7.56 -26.63 7.38
N ARG A 331 8.56 -27.32 7.96
CA ARG A 331 9.94 -26.85 8.02
C ARG A 331 10.52 -26.58 6.63
N ASN A 332 10.29 -27.46 5.66
CA ASN A 332 10.72 -27.28 4.28
C ASN A 332 10.06 -26.07 3.60
N LYS A 333 8.75 -25.89 3.80
CA LYS A 333 8.00 -24.75 3.26
C LYS A 333 8.53 -23.43 3.83
N TYR A 334 8.63 -23.34 5.15
CA TYR A 334 9.07 -22.12 5.83
C TYR A 334 10.55 -21.81 5.59
N ALA A 335 11.42 -22.83 5.54
CA ALA A 335 12.84 -22.62 5.25
C ALA A 335 13.05 -22.04 3.85
N SER A 336 12.30 -22.50 2.84
CA SER A 336 12.34 -21.92 1.50
C SER A 336 11.91 -20.44 1.51
N ALA A 337 10.75 -20.13 2.08
CA ALA A 337 10.24 -18.76 2.12
C ALA A 337 11.17 -17.83 2.93
N LEU A 338 11.74 -18.33 4.03
CA LEU A 338 12.68 -17.59 4.85
C LEU A 338 13.99 -17.33 4.10
N ALA A 339 14.55 -18.33 3.41
CA ALA A 339 15.74 -18.18 2.58
C ALA A 339 15.54 -17.14 1.46
N GLU A 340 14.37 -17.14 0.81
CA GLU A 340 14.01 -16.11 -0.18
C GLU A 340 13.96 -14.71 0.47
N SER A 341 13.38 -14.59 1.67
CA SER A 341 13.28 -13.31 2.39
C SER A 341 14.61 -12.77 2.92
N MET A 342 15.62 -13.62 3.07
CA MET A 342 16.98 -13.24 3.47
C MET A 342 17.74 -12.51 2.36
N VAL A 343 17.25 -12.53 1.12
CA VAL A 343 17.94 -11.93 -0.03
C VAL A 343 17.13 -10.74 -0.52
N ILE A 344 17.56 -9.51 -0.19
CA ILE A 344 16.92 -8.30 -0.69
C ILE A 344 17.43 -8.01 -2.10
N ASP A 345 16.52 -8.08 -3.06
CA ASP A 345 16.70 -7.45 -4.36
C ASP A 345 16.26 -5.99 -4.28
N ASN A 346 17.18 -5.06 -4.56
CA ASN A 346 16.81 -3.68 -4.81
C ASN A 346 15.90 -3.66 -6.06
N LEU A 347 14.59 -3.51 -5.82
CA LEU A 347 13.51 -3.57 -6.81
C LEU A 347 13.74 -2.65 -8.03
N ASN A 348 14.60 -1.64 -7.89
CA ASN A 348 14.94 -0.68 -8.93
C ASN A 348 15.90 -1.22 -10.01
N LYS A 349 16.44 -2.45 -9.89
CA LYS A 349 17.39 -3.02 -10.87
C LYS A 349 17.02 -4.43 -11.37
N ARG A 350 15.74 -4.68 -11.66
CA ARG A 350 15.20 -6.00 -12.02
C ARG A 350 15.66 -6.61 -13.37
N GLN A 351 16.54 -5.99 -14.15
CA GLN A 351 16.72 -6.39 -15.56
C GLN A 351 17.94 -7.25 -15.92
N SER A 352 18.88 -7.59 -15.03
CA SER A 352 20.14 -8.20 -15.53
C SER A 352 20.78 -9.37 -14.79
N GLN A 353 20.24 -9.92 -13.69
CA GLN A 353 20.88 -11.07 -13.03
C GLN A 353 19.87 -12.12 -12.52
N VAL A 354 19.47 -13.03 -13.41
CA VAL A 354 18.51 -14.11 -13.11
C VAL A 354 19.22 -15.40 -12.64
N ASN A 355 20.54 -15.56 -12.85
CA ASN A 355 21.16 -16.88 -12.73
C ASN A 355 21.89 -17.17 -11.40
N SER A 356 22.17 -16.19 -10.53
CA SER A 356 22.91 -16.42 -9.27
C SER A 356 22.04 -16.61 -8.02
N ALA A 357 20.77 -16.18 -8.06
CA ALA A 357 19.86 -16.28 -6.91
C ALA A 357 19.50 -17.72 -6.50
N PRO A 358 19.29 -18.70 -7.41
CA PRO A 358 18.83 -20.03 -7.03
C PRO A 358 19.84 -20.81 -6.18
N ALA A 359 21.14 -20.72 -6.50
CA ALA A 359 22.19 -21.43 -5.78
C ALA A 359 22.34 -20.92 -4.34
N MET A 360 22.31 -19.59 -4.15
CA MET A 360 22.37 -18.98 -2.82
C MET A 360 21.17 -19.38 -1.95
N ILE A 361 19.94 -19.33 -2.51
CA ILE A 361 18.73 -19.70 -1.78
C ILE A 361 18.79 -21.16 -1.29
N SER A 362 19.29 -22.08 -2.13
CA SER A 362 19.48 -23.49 -1.75
C SER A 362 20.45 -23.66 -0.56
N THR A 363 21.58 -22.95 -0.58
CA THR A 363 22.55 -22.96 0.52
C THR A 363 21.96 -22.37 1.79
N LEU A 364 21.26 -21.24 1.70
CA LEU A 364 20.59 -20.61 2.85
C LEU A 364 19.54 -21.53 3.46
N LYS A 365 18.75 -22.19 2.62
CA LYS A 365 17.78 -23.19 3.06
C LYS A 365 18.47 -24.32 3.84
N SER A 366 19.61 -24.82 3.34
CA SER A 366 20.40 -25.86 4.02
C SER A 366 20.92 -25.39 5.38
N PHE A 367 21.38 -24.13 5.49
CA PHE A 367 21.81 -23.55 6.76
C PHE A 367 20.66 -23.32 7.75
N ILE A 368 19.46 -22.98 7.28
CA ILE A 368 18.25 -22.91 8.11
C ILE A 368 17.91 -24.31 8.63
N HIS A 369 17.94 -25.34 7.77
CA HIS A 369 17.68 -26.71 8.17
C HIS A 369 18.68 -27.25 9.19
N ALA A 370 19.96 -26.87 9.06
CA ALA A 370 21.02 -27.22 9.99
C ALA A 370 20.98 -26.40 11.30
N GLY A 371 20.08 -25.43 11.44
CA GLY A 371 19.99 -24.55 12.61
C GLY A 371 21.12 -23.52 12.72
N ILE A 372 21.94 -23.37 11.66
CA ILE A 372 23.03 -22.38 11.58
C ILE A 372 22.43 -20.99 11.43
N LEU A 373 21.47 -20.83 10.51
CA LEU A 373 20.72 -19.58 10.35
C LEU A 373 19.44 -19.63 11.19
N LYS A 374 19.37 -18.73 12.16
CA LYS A 374 18.23 -18.55 13.05
C LYS A 374 17.22 -17.56 12.48
N TYR A 375 15.98 -17.66 12.93
CA TYR A 375 14.90 -16.75 12.55
C TYR A 375 14.44 -15.91 13.75
N GLU A 376 13.82 -14.79 13.43
CA GLU A 376 13.18 -13.89 14.37
C GLU A 376 11.69 -14.23 14.48
N PRO A 377 11.19 -14.61 15.68
CA PRO A 377 9.75 -14.81 15.89
C PRO A 377 9.04 -13.49 16.15
N LEU A 378 7.84 -13.34 15.57
CA LEU A 378 6.87 -12.29 15.88
C LEU A 378 5.53 -12.93 16.23
N GLY A 379 4.97 -12.58 17.38
CA GLY A 379 3.63 -13.03 17.77
C GLY A 379 2.59 -12.12 17.17
N LEU A 380 1.54 -12.68 16.59
CA LEU A 380 0.42 -11.95 16.03
C LEU A 380 -0.85 -12.35 16.78
N GLN A 381 -1.29 -11.48 17.68
CA GLN A 381 -2.53 -11.66 18.43
C GLN A 381 -3.68 -11.06 17.63
N ASN A 382 -4.71 -11.84 17.35
CA ASN A 382 -5.94 -11.28 16.80
C ASN A 382 -6.63 -10.41 17.85
N VAL A 383 -6.93 -9.17 17.49
CA VAL A 383 -7.61 -8.19 18.36
C VAL A 383 -8.94 -7.71 17.80
N GLY A 384 -9.31 -8.13 16.58
CA GLY A 384 -10.58 -7.78 15.97
C GLY A 384 -10.70 -8.19 14.51
N PHE A 385 -11.90 -8.03 13.97
CA PHE A 385 -12.19 -8.23 12.55
C PHE A 385 -13.13 -7.13 12.07
N ASP A 386 -12.73 -6.39 11.04
CA ASP A 386 -13.55 -5.34 10.43
C ASP A 386 -14.36 -5.96 9.28
N GLU A 387 -15.61 -6.33 9.58
CA GLU A 387 -16.53 -7.01 8.65
C GLU A 387 -16.95 -6.10 7.48
N ASP A 388 -17.14 -4.80 7.74
CA ASP A 388 -17.53 -3.83 6.72
C ASP A 388 -16.42 -3.67 5.69
N LEU A 389 -15.19 -3.47 6.18
CA LEU A 389 -14.00 -3.42 5.35
C LEU A 389 -13.83 -4.71 4.53
N TYR A 390 -13.95 -5.87 5.18
CA TYR A 390 -13.86 -7.16 4.51
C TYR A 390 -14.88 -7.28 3.38
N THR A 391 -16.14 -6.92 3.65
CA THR A 391 -17.23 -6.97 2.69
C THR A 391 -16.97 -6.07 1.49
N VAL A 392 -16.48 -4.83 1.72
CA VAL A 392 -16.11 -3.89 0.66
C VAL A 392 -15.00 -4.46 -0.22
N MET A 393 -13.92 -4.97 0.37
CA MET A 393 -12.80 -5.53 -0.39
C MET A 393 -13.19 -6.75 -1.23
N VAL A 394 -14.00 -7.67 -0.65
CA VAL A 394 -14.51 -8.85 -1.35
C VAL A 394 -15.43 -8.45 -2.51
N LYS A 395 -16.35 -7.49 -2.28
CA LYS A 395 -17.23 -6.96 -3.32
C LYS A 395 -16.41 -6.36 -4.47
N ASN A 396 -15.41 -5.53 -4.15
CA ASN A 396 -14.53 -4.92 -5.15
C ASN A 396 -13.75 -5.96 -5.96
N TYR A 397 -13.26 -7.02 -5.31
CA TYR A 397 -12.61 -8.12 -6.01
C TYR A 397 -13.54 -8.83 -7.00
N ARG A 398 -14.74 -9.20 -6.55
CA ARG A 398 -15.76 -9.85 -7.39
C ARG A 398 -16.16 -8.97 -8.58
N SER A 399 -16.37 -7.68 -8.37
CA SER A 399 -16.67 -6.73 -9.45
C SER A 399 -15.54 -6.62 -10.47
N ARG A 400 -14.27 -6.63 -10.02
CA ARG A 400 -13.11 -6.67 -10.93
C ARG A 400 -13.05 -7.96 -11.74
N GLN A 401 -13.29 -9.11 -11.11
CA GLN A 401 -13.33 -10.40 -11.82
C GLN A 401 -14.43 -10.46 -12.88
N GLN A 402 -15.63 -9.93 -12.57
CA GLN A 402 -16.73 -9.87 -13.54
C GLN A 402 -16.40 -8.97 -14.75
N ARG A 403 -15.71 -7.85 -14.53
CA ARG A 403 -15.25 -6.98 -15.62
C ARG A 403 -14.16 -7.63 -16.46
N ALA A 404 -13.20 -8.30 -15.83
CA ALA A 404 -12.14 -9.03 -16.53
C ALA A 404 -12.70 -10.18 -17.37
N GLY A 405 -13.70 -10.91 -16.86
CA GLY A 405 -14.37 -11.99 -17.59
C GLY A 405 -15.26 -11.51 -18.74
N ARG A 406 -15.76 -10.26 -18.70
CA ARG A 406 -16.55 -9.66 -19.79
C ARG A 406 -15.70 -9.10 -20.94
N SER A 407 -14.39 -8.96 -20.76
CA SER A 407 -13.49 -8.39 -21.78
C SER A 407 -12.95 -9.41 -22.79
N VAL A 408 -13.58 -10.58 -22.90
CA VAL A 408 -13.47 -11.47 -24.05
C VAL A 408 -14.74 -11.34 -24.88
N VAL A 409 -14.98 -10.15 -25.43
CA VAL A 409 -15.79 -10.08 -26.64
C VAL A 409 -14.89 -10.67 -27.72
N LEU A 410 -15.12 -11.94 -28.04
CA LEU A 410 -14.67 -12.51 -29.30
C LEU A 410 -15.26 -11.61 -30.39
N LEU A 411 -14.47 -10.64 -30.84
CA LEU A 411 -14.74 -9.97 -32.12
C LEU A 411 -14.91 -11.11 -33.12
N PRO A 412 -16.06 -11.19 -33.84
CA PRO A 412 -16.22 -12.19 -34.88
C PRO A 412 -15.01 -12.06 -35.79
N GLU A 413 -14.27 -13.16 -35.96
CA GLU A 413 -13.14 -13.16 -36.87
C GLU A 413 -13.64 -12.61 -38.22
N PRO A 414 -12.98 -11.57 -38.79
CA PRO A 414 -13.34 -11.13 -40.11
C PRO A 414 -13.22 -12.35 -41.01
N SER A 415 -14.35 -12.74 -41.60
CA SER A 415 -14.48 -13.87 -42.51
C SER A 415 -13.32 -13.81 -43.49
N ARG A 416 -12.37 -14.74 -43.34
CA ARG A 416 -11.29 -14.94 -44.29
C ARG A 416 -11.96 -15.26 -45.62
N VAL A 417 -11.93 -14.28 -46.52
CA VAL A 417 -12.17 -14.51 -47.93
C VAL A 417 -11.06 -15.47 -48.38
N ASP A 418 -11.46 -16.70 -48.72
CA ASP A 418 -10.62 -17.68 -49.39
C ASP A 418 -10.13 -17.09 -50.73
N SER A 419 -8.94 -16.49 -50.72
CA SER A 419 -8.17 -16.26 -51.94
C SER A 419 -7.27 -17.47 -52.17
N GLY A 420 -7.83 -18.46 -52.85
CA GLY A 420 -7.08 -19.58 -53.38
C GLY A 420 -5.99 -19.10 -54.34
N THR A 421 -4.74 -19.48 -54.08
CA THR A 421 -3.78 -19.85 -55.14
C THR A 421 -2.60 -20.60 -54.51
N PRO A 422 -2.34 -21.87 -54.89
CA PRO A 422 -1.14 -22.58 -54.46
C PRO A 422 0.05 -22.14 -55.33
N ILE A 423 1.02 -21.44 -54.75
CA ILE A 423 2.32 -21.22 -55.39
C ILE A 423 3.20 -22.44 -55.09
N ASN A 424 3.42 -23.25 -56.13
CA ASN A 424 4.44 -24.29 -56.19
C ASN A 424 5.83 -23.72 -55.89
N MET A 425 6.49 -24.20 -54.82
CA MET A 425 7.91 -23.99 -54.60
C MET A 425 8.72 -25.20 -55.09
N PRO A 426 9.83 -25.01 -55.83
CA PRO A 426 10.66 -26.12 -56.30
C PRO A 426 11.54 -26.69 -55.18
N HIS A 427 11.60 -28.01 -55.09
CA HIS A 427 12.53 -28.75 -54.24
C HIS A 427 13.99 -28.58 -54.71
N ASN A 428 14.82 -27.94 -53.87
CA ASN A 428 16.28 -27.98 -54.03
C ASN A 428 16.83 -29.32 -53.54
N LYS A 429 17.33 -30.13 -54.47
CA LYS A 429 18.09 -31.36 -54.21
C LYS A 429 19.51 -30.99 -53.74
N ARG A 430 19.84 -31.31 -52.49
CA ARG A 430 21.20 -31.27 -51.95
C ARG A 430 21.98 -32.48 -52.50
N LYS A 431 22.99 -32.20 -53.32
CA LYS A 431 23.97 -33.18 -53.82
C LYS A 431 25.01 -33.41 -52.71
N ARG A 432 25.12 -34.65 -52.20
CA ARG A 432 26.29 -35.11 -51.43
C ARG A 432 27.36 -35.51 -52.43
N LEU A 433 28.57 -34.96 -52.29
CA LEU A 433 29.80 -35.53 -52.82
C LEU A 433 30.61 -35.96 -51.60
N GLY A 434 30.90 -37.25 -51.53
CA GLY A 434 32.08 -37.74 -50.83
C GLY A 434 33.22 -37.79 -51.84
N ASP A 435 34.40 -37.41 -51.38
CA ASP A 435 35.58 -38.28 -51.28
C ASP A 435 36.44 -37.79 -50.12
#